data_AF-A0A0M9E4L6-F1
#
_entry.id   AF-A0A0M9E4L6-F1
#
_cell.length_a   1.000
_cell.length_b   1.000
_cell.length_c   1.000
_cell.angle_alpha   90.00
_cell.angle_beta   90.00
_cell.angle_gamma   90.00
#
_symmetry.space_group_name_H-M   'P 1'
#
loop_
_entity.id
_entity.type
_entity.pdbx_description
1 polymer ?
#
loop_
_entity_poly.entity_id
_entity_poly.type
_entity_poly.pdbx_seq_one_letter_code
_entity_poly.pdbx_strand_id
1 'polypeptide(L)'
;MDCKKKCGLIKELLLKIYHTENQCYCALYIHRIYLNIENLIEFYLFKNKISIEHNGAYHKMILQYFFMHLADNGIVCKKLHTLLEELRKFRHIFVKRSDIWCFDQVKLDNLKFGLLNQHDDFVQFIEGIFYEL
;
A
#
# COMPACT_ATOMS: atom_id res chain seq x y z
N MET A 1 -2.29 13.26 -12.09
CA MET A 1 -1.32 12.30 -11.52
C MET A 1 -1.00 11.28 -12.61
N ASP A 2 0.25 10.81 -12.71
CA ASP A 2 0.65 9.79 -13.69
C ASP A 2 0.66 8.41 -13.02
N CYS A 3 -0.42 7.65 -13.21
CA CYS A 3 -0.61 6.34 -12.57
C CYS A 3 0.43 5.31 -13.03
N LYS A 4 0.81 5.33 -14.31
CA LYS A 4 1.86 4.43 -14.85
C LYS A 4 3.19 4.65 -14.15
N LYS A 5 3.59 5.91 -13.95
CA LYS A 5 4.81 6.24 -13.20
C LYS A 5 4.74 5.77 -11.75
N LYS A 6 3.57 5.87 -11.11
CA LYS A 6 3.35 5.41 -9.72
C LYS A 6 3.39 3.88 -9.60
N CYS A 7 2.76 3.15 -10.51
CA CYS A 7 2.83 1.69 -10.57
C CYS A 7 4.28 1.22 -10.83
N GLY A 8 4.99 1.86 -11.76
CA GLY A 8 6.41 1.61 -12.00
C GLY A 8 7.29 1.82 -10.77
N LEU A 9 7.05 2.90 -10.00
CA LEU A 9 7.76 3.15 -8.75
C LEU A 9 7.47 2.07 -7.68
N ILE A 10 6.23 1.60 -7.56
CA ILE A 10 5.87 0.54 -6.60
C ILE A 10 6.64 -0.75 -6.95
N LYS A 11 6.69 -1.14 -8.23
CA LYS A 11 7.49 -2.28 -8.71
C LYS A 11 8.96 -2.14 -8.35
N GLU A 12 9.53 -0.97 -8.60
CA GLU A 12 10.93 -0.69 -8.31
C GLU A 12 11.26 -0.77 -6.82
N LEU A 13 10.33 -0.33 -5.96
CA LEU A 13 10.46 -0.42 -4.50
C LEU A 13 10.34 -1.86 -4.00
N LEU A 14 9.47 -2.69 -4.60
CA LEU A 14 9.37 -4.11 -4.28
C LEU A 14 10.68 -4.85 -4.58
N LEU A 15 11.32 -4.57 -5.72
CA LEU A 15 12.65 -5.10 -6.04
C LEU A 15 13.71 -4.68 -5.00
N LYS A 16 13.68 -3.41 -4.56
CA LYS A 16 14.59 -2.92 -3.52
C LYS A 16 14.38 -3.60 -2.16
N ILE A 17 13.13 -3.97 -1.82
CA ILE A 17 12.82 -4.76 -0.62
C ILE A 17 13.42 -6.16 -0.71
N TYR A 18 13.36 -6.79 -1.88
CA TYR A 18 13.93 -8.13 -2.10
C TYR A 18 15.45 -8.15 -1.83
N HIS A 19 16.17 -7.14 -2.31
CA HIS A 19 17.64 -7.09 -2.22
C HIS A 19 18.20 -6.49 -0.93
N THR A 20 17.38 -5.81 -0.11
CA THR A 20 17.90 -5.12 1.08
C THR A 20 17.84 -6.00 2.34
N GLU A 21 18.99 -6.12 3.00
CA GLU A 21 19.13 -6.71 4.33
C GLU A 21 18.96 -5.66 5.44
N ASN A 22 19.08 -4.37 5.09
CA ASN A 22 18.94 -3.28 6.04
C ASN A 22 17.46 -3.05 6.35
N GLN A 23 17.05 -3.42 7.56
CA GLN A 23 15.65 -3.31 8.02
C GLN A 23 15.12 -1.87 7.97
N CYS A 24 15.98 -0.89 8.25
CA CYS A 24 15.65 0.52 8.20
C CYS A 24 15.27 0.95 6.76
N TYR A 25 16.07 0.58 5.76
CA TYR A 25 15.71 0.82 4.35
C TYR A 25 14.49 0.02 3.90
N CYS A 26 14.36 -1.24 4.35
CA CYS A 26 13.17 -2.05 4.07
C CYS A 26 11.89 -1.36 4.55
N ALA A 27 11.87 -0.88 5.80
CA ALA A 27 10.74 -0.16 6.37
C ALA A 27 10.42 1.11 5.55
N LEU A 28 11.44 1.86 5.13
CA LEU A 28 11.26 3.05 4.29
C LEU A 28 10.63 2.72 2.93
N TYR A 29 11.05 1.63 2.29
CA TYR A 29 10.50 1.21 1.00
C TYR A 29 9.04 0.75 1.15
N ILE A 30 8.72 -0.04 2.18
CA ILE A 30 7.35 -0.47 2.49
C ILE A 30 6.45 0.74 2.75
N HIS A 31 6.94 1.71 3.51
CA HIS A 31 6.21 2.96 3.74
C HIS A 31 5.95 3.74 2.46
N ARG A 32 6.95 3.84 1.57
CA ARG A 32 6.78 4.50 0.27
C ARG A 32 5.81 3.75 -0.63
N ILE A 33 5.81 2.42 -0.62
CA ILE A 33 4.82 1.62 -1.36
C ILE A 33 3.42 1.97 -0.89
N TYR A 34 3.19 1.96 0.43
CA TYR A 34 1.90 2.32 1.02
C TYR A 34 1.44 3.72 0.58
N LEU A 35 2.29 4.74 0.68
CA LEU A 35 1.92 6.11 0.28
C LEU A 35 1.57 6.22 -1.21
N ASN A 36 2.26 5.48 -2.09
CA ASN A 36 1.93 5.50 -3.51
C ASN A 36 0.61 4.78 -3.81
N ILE A 37 0.30 3.71 -3.08
CA ILE A 37 -1.00 3.03 -3.19
C ILE A 37 -2.13 3.93 -2.69
N GLU A 38 -1.94 4.60 -1.55
CA GLU A 38 -2.92 5.56 -1.02
C GLU A 38 -3.23 6.66 -2.04
N ASN A 39 -2.19 7.24 -2.67
CA ASN A 39 -2.37 8.23 -3.74
C ASN A 39 -3.14 7.67 -4.95
N LEU A 40 -2.82 6.45 -5.39
CA LEU A 40 -3.51 5.78 -6.51
C LEU A 40 -5.01 5.58 -6.19
N ILE A 41 -5.31 5.15 -4.97
CA ILE A 41 -6.68 4.96 -4.50
C ILE A 41 -7.44 6.28 -4.45
N GLU A 42 -6.86 7.33 -3.86
CA GLU A 42 -7.48 8.66 -3.79
C GLU A 42 -7.84 9.17 -5.19
N PHE A 43 -6.93 9.00 -6.15
CA PHE A 43 -7.19 9.38 -7.53
C PHE A 43 -8.26 8.53 -8.21
N TYR A 44 -8.28 7.22 -7.97
CA TYR A 44 -9.35 6.34 -8.44
C TYR A 44 -10.72 6.79 -7.95
N LEU A 45 -10.84 7.08 -6.66
CA LEU A 45 -12.10 7.53 -6.06
C LEU A 45 -12.53 8.87 -6.66
N PHE A 46 -11.60 9.81 -6.81
CA PHE A 46 -11.84 11.09 -7.46
C PHE A 46 -12.33 10.92 -8.91
N LYS A 47 -11.65 10.09 -9.71
CA LYS A 47 -12.02 9.82 -11.11
C LYS A 47 -13.41 9.22 -11.25
N ASN A 48 -13.76 8.32 -10.33
CA ASN A 48 -15.07 7.66 -10.31
C ASN A 48 -16.14 8.48 -9.56
N LYS A 49 -15.84 9.71 -9.14
CA LYS A 49 -16.75 10.60 -8.39
C LYS A 49 -17.30 9.96 -7.12
N ILE A 50 -16.52 9.08 -6.49
CA ILE A 50 -16.87 8.41 -5.24
C ILE A 50 -16.50 9.36 -4.09
N SER A 51 -17.53 9.88 -3.42
CA SER A 51 -17.36 10.74 -2.24
C SER A 51 -17.23 9.89 -0.98
N ILE A 52 -16.23 10.18 -0.15
CA ILE A 52 -16.06 9.56 1.17
C ILE A 52 -16.30 10.63 2.22
N GLU A 53 -17.25 10.41 3.13
CA GLU A 53 -17.53 11.33 4.23
C GLU A 53 -16.33 11.43 5.18
N HIS A 54 -15.85 12.66 5.43
CA HIS A 54 -14.66 12.92 6.21
C HIS A 54 -14.96 13.06 7.71
N ASN A 55 -14.99 11.95 8.46
CA ASN A 55 -15.11 11.98 9.92
C ASN A 55 -13.76 11.79 10.65
N GLY A 56 -12.75 12.57 10.25
CA GLY A 56 -11.46 12.68 10.97
C GLY A 56 -10.44 11.55 10.76
N ALA A 57 -10.86 10.37 10.30
CA ALA A 57 -9.97 9.24 9.99
C ALA A 57 -9.91 8.93 8.48
N TYR A 58 -9.77 9.96 7.66
CA TYR A 58 -9.86 9.91 6.19
C TYR A 58 -9.09 8.74 5.56
N HIS A 59 -7.84 8.54 5.96
CA HIS A 59 -6.97 7.49 5.44
C HIS A 59 -7.40 6.06 5.81
N LYS A 60 -8.02 5.86 6.98
CA LYS A 60 -8.64 4.58 7.33
C LYS A 60 -9.86 4.33 6.46
N MET A 61 -10.64 5.37 6.23
CA MET A 61 -11.89 5.28 5.47
C MET A 61 -11.62 5.04 3.98
N ILE A 62 -10.67 5.75 3.35
CA ILE A 62 -10.33 5.56 1.93
C ILE A 62 -9.98 4.11 1.61
N LEU A 63 -9.06 3.51 2.37
CA LEU A 63 -8.63 2.13 2.14
C LEU A 63 -9.78 1.17 2.40
N GLN A 64 -10.53 1.35 3.49
CA GLN A 64 -11.67 0.49 3.80
C GLN A 64 -12.77 0.58 2.73
N TYR A 65 -13.12 1.78 2.26
CA TYR A 65 -14.09 1.99 1.19
C TYR A 65 -13.62 1.43 -0.14
N PHE A 66 -12.36 1.65 -0.50
CA PHE A 66 -11.77 1.08 -1.70
C PHE A 66 -11.79 -0.45 -1.65
N PHE A 67 -11.47 -1.06 -0.50
CA PHE A 67 -11.53 -2.52 -0.34
C PHE A 67 -12.94 -3.07 -0.40
N MET A 68 -13.89 -2.43 0.25
CA MET A 68 -15.30 -2.81 0.15
C MET A 68 -15.76 -2.72 -1.30
N HIS A 69 -15.47 -1.60 -1.98
CA HIS A 69 -15.83 -1.41 -3.37
C HIS A 69 -15.23 -2.49 -4.29
N LEU A 70 -13.95 -2.81 -4.14
CA LEU A 70 -13.34 -3.86 -4.96
C LEU A 70 -13.85 -5.27 -4.61
N ALA A 71 -14.13 -5.55 -3.33
CA ALA A 71 -14.69 -6.82 -2.91
C ALA A 71 -16.13 -7.01 -3.42
N ASP A 72 -16.94 -5.95 -3.38
CA ASP A 72 -18.31 -5.93 -3.92
C ASP A 72 -18.32 -6.13 -5.45
N ASN A 73 -17.23 -5.75 -6.13
CA ASN A 73 -17.02 -6.00 -7.56
C ASN A 73 -16.28 -7.32 -7.85
N GLY A 74 -15.97 -8.14 -6.84
CA GLY A 74 -15.31 -9.45 -7.00
C GLY A 74 -13.83 -9.38 -7.39
N ILE A 75 -13.18 -8.23 -7.22
CA ILE A 75 -11.82 -7.96 -7.73
C ILE A 75 -10.72 -8.38 -6.73
N VAL A 76 -11.00 -8.40 -5.42
CA VAL A 76 -9.99 -8.64 -4.38
C VAL A 76 -10.15 -10.01 -3.70
N CYS A 77 -9.08 -10.81 -3.70
CA CYS A 77 -9.01 -12.03 -2.89
C CYS A 77 -8.67 -11.74 -1.41
N LYS A 78 -9.11 -12.61 -0.49
CA LYS A 78 -8.95 -12.43 0.97
C LYS A 78 -7.48 -12.26 1.43
N LYS A 79 -6.52 -12.88 0.74
CA LYS A 79 -5.08 -12.78 1.06
C LYS A 79 -4.53 -11.38 0.76
N LEU A 80 -4.87 -10.83 -0.40
CA LEU A 80 -4.41 -9.52 -0.86
C LEU A 80 -5.01 -8.38 -0.02
N HIS A 81 -6.28 -8.50 0.36
CA HIS A 81 -6.94 -7.57 1.29
C HIS A 81 -6.19 -7.49 2.64
N THR A 82 -5.80 -8.66 3.18
CA THR A 82 -5.07 -8.73 4.45
C THR A 82 -3.72 -8.02 4.36
N LEU A 83 -2.96 -8.27 3.27
CA LEU A 83 -1.65 -7.65 3.03
C LEU A 83 -1.72 -6.11 2.98
N LEU A 84 -2.73 -5.56 2.31
CA LEU A 84 -2.90 -4.11 2.22
C LEU A 84 -3.34 -3.47 3.55
N GLU A 85 -4.16 -4.16 4.35
CA GLU A 85 -4.49 -3.74 5.71
C GLU A 85 -3.28 -3.75 6.65
N GLU A 86 -2.37 -4.72 6.49
CA GLU A 86 -1.10 -4.75 7.22
C GLU A 86 -0.20 -3.58 6.81
N LEU A 87 -0.10 -3.26 5.51
CA LEU A 87 0.61 -2.07 5.03
C LEU A 87 0.06 -0.78 5.65
N ARG A 88 -1.27 -0.67 5.77
CA ARG A 88 -1.93 0.45 6.43
C ARG A 88 -1.55 0.58 7.90
N LYS A 89 -1.51 -0.53 8.64
CA LYS A 89 -1.07 -0.54 10.05
C LYS A 89 0.39 -0.10 10.17
N PHE A 90 1.23 -0.42 9.19
CA PHE A 90 2.64 -0.04 9.14
C PHE A 90 2.88 1.46 8.84
N ARG A 91 1.89 2.18 8.29
CA ARG A 91 2.00 3.63 7.98
C ARG A 91 2.42 4.48 9.19
N HIS A 92 1.86 4.21 10.36
CA HIS A 92 2.02 5.02 11.56
C HIS A 92 3.37 4.86 12.26
N ILE A 93 4.27 4.06 11.69
CA ILE A 93 5.57 3.75 12.26
C ILE A 93 6.61 4.83 11.90
N PHE A 94 6.40 5.58 10.81
CA PHE A 94 7.24 6.74 10.44
C PHE A 94 6.74 8.06 11.04
N VAL A 95 6.03 8.03 12.17
CA VAL A 95 5.69 9.25 12.89
C VAL A 95 6.95 9.73 13.60
N LYS A 96 7.50 10.82 13.07
CA LYS A 96 8.66 11.59 13.56
C LYS A 96 8.51 11.96 15.05
N ARG A 97 8.85 11.03 15.95
CA ARG A 97 9.20 11.35 17.33
C ARG A 97 10.70 11.07 17.45
N SER A 98 11.47 12.16 17.37
CA SER A 98 12.90 12.24 17.72
C SER A 98 13.78 11.15 17.08
N ASP A 99 14.19 11.33 15.82
CA ASP A 99 15.35 10.73 15.13
C ASP A 99 15.66 9.22 15.28
N ILE A 100 14.77 8.45 15.91
CA ILE A 100 14.91 7.02 16.20
C ILE A 100 13.82 6.30 15.41
N TRP A 101 14.24 5.37 14.55
CA TRP A 101 13.33 4.56 13.76
C TRP A 101 12.86 3.40 14.64
N CYS A 102 11.86 3.64 15.49
CA CYS A 102 11.27 2.60 16.32
C CYS A 102 10.18 1.88 15.52
N PHE A 103 10.51 0.72 14.98
CA PHE A 103 9.55 -0.18 14.35
C PHE A 103 9.66 -1.58 14.91
N ASP A 104 8.53 -2.25 15.01
CA ASP A 104 8.46 -3.66 15.39
C ASP A 104 9.05 -4.50 14.25
N GLN A 105 10.26 -5.03 14.47
CA GLN A 105 11.01 -5.80 13.48
C GLN A 105 10.25 -7.05 13.03
N VAL A 106 9.54 -7.73 13.94
CA VAL A 106 8.76 -8.92 13.61
C VAL A 106 7.61 -8.57 12.66
N LYS A 107 6.92 -7.44 12.93
CA LYS A 107 5.88 -6.95 12.02
C LYS A 107 6.43 -6.54 10.66
N LEU A 108 7.61 -5.91 10.62
CA LEU A 108 8.28 -5.56 9.37
C LEU A 108 8.63 -6.81 8.56
N ASP A 109 9.22 -7.82 9.20
CA ASP A 109 9.65 -9.05 8.54
C ASP A 109 8.46 -9.83 7.98
N ASN A 110 7.36 -9.92 8.74
CA ASN A 110 6.12 -10.53 8.27
C ASN A 110 5.55 -9.80 7.04
N LEU A 111 5.57 -8.47 7.05
CA LEU A 111 5.14 -7.65 5.92
C LEU A 111 6.05 -7.82 4.69
N LYS A 112 7.37 -7.81 4.90
CA LYS A 112 8.36 -8.09 3.86
C LYS A 112 8.06 -9.46 3.24
N PHE A 113 7.93 -10.50 4.05
CA PHE A 113 7.64 -11.85 3.59
C PHE A 113 6.30 -11.93 2.84
N GLY A 114 5.25 -11.29 3.37
CA GLY A 114 3.94 -11.23 2.74
C GLY A 114 3.96 -10.55 1.36
N LEU A 115 4.66 -9.43 1.24
CA LEU A 115 4.86 -8.71 -0.03
C LEU A 115 5.65 -9.54 -1.04
N LEU A 116 6.70 -10.23 -0.61
CA LEU A 116 7.55 -11.03 -1.50
C LEU A 116 6.84 -12.29 -1.98
N ASN A 117 6.09 -12.98 -1.11
CA ASN A 117 5.34 -14.19 -1.50
C ASN A 117 4.15 -13.90 -2.41
N GLN A 118 3.59 -12.69 -2.33
CA GLN A 118 2.47 -12.23 -3.16
C GLN A 118 2.93 -11.23 -4.20
N HIS A 119 4.22 -11.18 -4.54
CA HIS A 119 4.80 -10.13 -5.38
C HIS A 119 4.05 -9.98 -6.71
N ASP A 120 3.92 -11.07 -7.46
CA ASP A 120 3.33 -11.03 -8.80
C ASP A 120 1.84 -10.73 -8.74
N ASP A 121 1.10 -11.36 -7.82
CA ASP A 121 -0.33 -11.11 -7.59
C ASP A 121 -0.58 -9.64 -7.19
N PHE A 122 0.27 -9.09 -6.33
CA PHE A 122 0.18 -7.71 -5.86
C PHE A 122 0.46 -6.71 -6.97
N VAL A 123 1.50 -6.97 -7.77
CA VAL A 123 1.86 -6.15 -8.93
C VAL A 123 0.75 -6.18 -9.98
N GLN A 124 0.26 -7.37 -10.34
CA GLN A 124 -0.83 -7.54 -11.30
C GLN A 124 -2.10 -6.85 -10.83
N PHE A 125 -2.41 -6.90 -9.54
CA PHE A 125 -3.54 -6.19 -8.96
C PHE A 125 -3.43 -4.67 -9.11
N ILE A 126 -2.29 -4.09 -8.71
CA ILE A 126 -2.07 -2.64 -8.80
C ILE A 126 -2.13 -2.18 -10.25
N GLU A 127 -1.55 -2.93 -11.18
CA GLU A 127 -1.62 -2.57 -12.60
C GLU A 127 -3.00 -2.77 -13.19
N GLY A 128 -3.66 -3.89 -12.89
CA GLY A 128 -5.00 -4.20 -13.38
C GLY A 128 -6.04 -3.17 -12.98
N ILE A 129 -5.86 -2.50 -11.84
CA ILE A 129 -6.76 -1.43 -11.39
C ILE A 129 -6.33 -0.05 -11.88
N PHE A 130 -5.02 0.27 -11.80
CA PHE A 130 -4.58 1.65 -11.92
C PHE A 130 -3.80 2.00 -13.20
N TYR A 131 -3.37 1.02 -14.00
CA TYR A 131 -2.43 1.29 -15.11
C TYR A 131 -3.03 2.14 -16.23
N GLU A 132 -4.35 2.06 -16.45
CA GLU A 132 -5.07 2.80 -17.50
C GLU A 132 -5.86 4.02 -17.00
N LEU A 133 -5.82 4.32 -15.69
CA LEU A 133 -6.46 5.49 -15.06
C LEU A 133 -5.64 6.78 -15.18
#